data_AF-A0A8H6WTN7-F1
#
_entry.id   AF-A0A8H6WTN7-F1
#
_cell.length_a   1.000
_cell.length_b   1.000
_cell.length_c   1.000
_cell.angle_alpha   90.00
_cell.angle_beta   90.00
_cell.angle_gamma   90.00
#
_symmetry.space_group_name_H-M   'P 1'
#
loop_
_entity.id
_entity.type
_entity.pdbx_description
1 polymer ?
#
loop_
_entity_poly.entity_id
_entity_poly.type
_entity_poly.pdbx_seq_one_letter_code
_entity_poly.pdbx_strand_id
1 'polypeptide(L)'
;MKKNERFTPPLDHCNTTGRFNLFGHGFDGINTVSLSGFTTSIDSRGIEITTQLVEYPFNLDMNSGYPLGIDWKQQTPIARPNLHVLPHPNTMMRKEVILSAGTIGTPNTLIHSGIGNSTTLASIGIKLVYNLPLVGQNLSDYTVAFSSFLVNLNHTYETAERNAAFAAEQLAQWETTRTGPLVNALRGQLGWLRIPDNYSMFERFLDPAAGPNPAYYELLFANGILHVPRELFQHNHRCHFPHFLRLGDGRKEGRMYYCRGPNKEQANTVPTVNGSNTLSDPLIDPNHLDSEIDL
;
A
#
# COMPACT_ATOMS: atom_id res chain seq x y z
N MET A 1 -4.18 -11.70 13.29
CA MET A 1 -4.98 -12.32 12.21
C MET A 1 -6.27 -12.98 12.68
N LYS A 2 -6.24 -13.98 13.57
CA LYS A 2 -7.37 -14.90 13.84
C LYS A 2 -8.78 -14.30 14.04
N LYS A 3 -8.93 -13.14 14.68
CA LYS A 3 -10.24 -12.49 14.87
C LYS A 3 -10.69 -11.62 13.70
N ASN A 4 -9.74 -11.10 12.93
CA ASN A 4 -10.00 -10.12 11.87
C ASN A 4 -10.22 -10.81 10.51
N GLU A 5 -9.44 -11.84 10.25
CA GLU A 5 -9.32 -12.49 8.95
C GLU A 5 -10.15 -13.77 8.88
N ARG A 6 -10.74 -13.98 7.70
CA ARG A 6 -11.27 -15.25 7.22
C ARG A 6 -10.58 -15.60 5.91
N PHE A 7 -9.64 -16.53 5.98
CA PHE A 7 -8.91 -17.01 4.82
C PHE A 7 -9.81 -17.95 3.99
N THR A 8 -9.94 -17.67 2.70
CA THR A 8 -10.76 -18.43 1.75
C THR A 8 -9.93 -18.89 0.57
N PRO A 9 -10.34 -19.97 -0.13
CA PRO A 9 -9.70 -20.37 -1.38
C PRO A 9 -9.64 -19.22 -2.41
N PRO A 10 -8.59 -19.15 -3.24
CA PRO A 10 -8.53 -18.21 -4.35
C PRO A 10 -9.64 -18.49 -5.37
N LEU A 11 -10.07 -17.45 -6.09
CA LEU A 11 -11.21 -17.49 -7.01
C LEU A 11 -10.98 -18.36 -8.25
N ASP A 12 -9.72 -18.58 -8.65
CA ASP A 12 -9.35 -19.53 -9.71
C ASP A 12 -9.26 -20.99 -9.21
N HIS A 13 -9.46 -21.23 -7.91
CA HIS A 13 -9.32 -22.53 -7.26
C HIS A 13 -7.97 -23.20 -7.52
N CYS A 14 -6.91 -22.42 -7.74
CA CYS A 14 -5.58 -22.97 -7.96
C CYS A 14 -5.08 -23.76 -6.73
N ASN A 15 -4.15 -24.68 -6.95
CA ASN A 15 -3.53 -25.42 -5.86
C ASN A 15 -2.66 -24.49 -5.00
N THR A 16 -3.07 -24.32 -3.74
CA THR A 16 -2.42 -23.44 -2.77
C THR A 16 -1.40 -24.15 -1.87
N THR A 17 -1.18 -25.46 -2.08
CA THR A 17 -0.23 -26.25 -1.29
C THR A 17 1.16 -25.64 -1.36
N GLY A 18 1.76 -25.38 -0.20
CA GLY A 18 3.11 -24.80 -0.10
C GLY A 18 3.21 -23.31 -0.43
N ARG A 19 2.08 -22.59 -0.51
CA ARG A 19 2.06 -21.14 -0.81
C ARG A 19 1.83 -20.24 0.40
N PHE A 20 1.42 -20.80 1.54
CA PHE A 20 1.17 -20.09 2.79
C PHE A 20 1.14 -21.06 3.99
N ASN A 21 1.23 -20.54 5.21
CA ASN A 21 1.16 -21.33 6.44
C ASN A 21 -0.22 -21.20 7.09
N LEU A 22 -1.04 -22.26 6.98
CA LEU A 22 -2.39 -22.34 7.55
C LEU A 22 -2.49 -21.93 9.04
N PHE A 23 -1.46 -22.17 9.85
CA PHE A 23 -1.50 -21.85 11.29
C PHE A 23 -1.40 -20.35 11.61
N GLY A 24 -0.91 -19.54 10.67
CA GLY A 24 -0.83 -18.09 10.80
C GLY A 24 -2.18 -17.37 10.65
N HIS A 25 -3.16 -18.03 10.03
CA HIS A 25 -4.37 -17.39 9.53
C HIS A 25 -5.62 -17.61 10.39
N GLY A 26 -6.56 -16.67 10.25
CA GLY A 26 -7.93 -16.81 10.76
C GLY A 26 -8.86 -17.38 9.68
N PHE A 27 -9.89 -18.12 10.11
CA PHE A 27 -10.90 -18.69 9.20
C PHE A 27 -12.33 -18.23 9.53
N ASP A 28 -12.49 -17.43 10.59
CA ASP A 28 -13.80 -17.04 11.13
C ASP A 28 -13.95 -15.51 11.27
N GLY A 29 -12.96 -14.74 10.85
CA GLY A 29 -12.98 -13.28 10.92
C GLY A 29 -13.90 -12.62 9.91
N ILE A 30 -14.02 -11.29 10.02
CA ILE A 30 -14.95 -10.50 9.21
C ILE A 30 -14.41 -10.19 7.81
N ASN A 31 -13.09 -10.07 7.67
CA ASN A 31 -12.43 -9.70 6.43
C ASN A 31 -12.01 -10.95 5.67
N THR A 32 -12.55 -11.14 4.47
CA THR A 32 -12.13 -12.23 3.59
C THR A 32 -10.72 -11.97 3.05
N VAL A 33 -9.83 -12.95 3.14
CA VAL A 33 -8.46 -12.91 2.58
C VAL A 33 -8.24 -14.18 1.75
N SER A 34 -7.51 -14.08 0.64
CA SER A 34 -7.10 -15.23 -0.17
C SER A 34 -5.71 -15.00 -0.75
N LEU A 35 -5.11 -16.05 -1.31
CA LEU A 35 -4.02 -15.88 -2.28
C LEU A 35 -4.51 -15.21 -3.56
N SER A 36 -3.56 -14.90 -4.46
CA SER A 36 -3.85 -14.47 -5.83
C SER A 36 -4.90 -15.36 -6.48
N GLY A 37 -5.97 -14.74 -7.00
CA GLY A 37 -7.09 -15.40 -7.66
C GLY A 37 -6.94 -15.50 -9.17
N PHE A 38 -5.80 -15.10 -9.71
CA PHE A 38 -5.44 -15.23 -11.11
C PHE A 38 -3.91 -15.30 -11.24
N THR A 39 -3.39 -16.32 -11.92
CA THR A 39 -1.95 -16.46 -12.11
C THR A 39 -1.48 -15.68 -13.32
N THR A 40 -0.35 -14.99 -13.19
CA THR A 40 0.28 -14.21 -14.26
C THR A 40 1.64 -14.81 -14.64
N SER A 41 2.18 -14.37 -15.78
CA SER A 41 3.45 -14.89 -16.28
C SER A 41 4.64 -14.58 -15.36
N ILE A 42 4.57 -13.50 -14.56
CA ILE A 42 5.63 -13.10 -13.65
C ILE A 42 5.69 -13.98 -12.40
N ASP A 43 4.56 -14.55 -11.96
CA ASP A 43 4.50 -15.33 -10.73
C ASP A 43 5.39 -16.60 -10.80
N SER A 44 5.43 -17.26 -11.97
CA SER A 44 6.34 -18.41 -12.16
C SER A 44 7.82 -18.04 -12.00
N ARG A 45 8.21 -16.87 -12.52
CA ARG A 45 9.60 -16.38 -12.49
C ARG A 45 10.01 -15.92 -11.10
N GLY A 46 9.09 -15.28 -10.36
CA GLY A 46 9.36 -14.81 -9.01
C GLY A 46 9.51 -15.93 -7.98
N ILE A 47 8.91 -17.12 -8.18
CA ILE A 47 9.27 -18.30 -7.37
C ILE A 47 10.55 -18.94 -7.88
N GLU A 48 10.74 -19.05 -9.20
CA GLU A 48 11.93 -19.69 -9.78
C GLU A 48 13.23 -19.05 -9.29
N ILE A 49 13.28 -17.71 -9.18
CA ILE A 49 14.45 -16.98 -8.70
C ILE A 49 14.90 -17.43 -7.30
N THR A 50 13.95 -17.86 -6.45
CA THR A 50 14.24 -18.31 -5.09
C THR A 50 15.03 -19.61 -5.02
N THR A 51 15.06 -20.35 -6.13
CA THR A 51 15.85 -21.58 -6.28
C THR A 51 17.19 -21.33 -6.96
N GLN A 52 17.35 -20.17 -7.61
CA GLN A 52 18.53 -19.83 -8.40
C GLN A 52 19.49 -18.90 -7.65
N LEU A 53 18.95 -18.01 -6.82
CA LEU A 53 19.70 -16.95 -6.16
C LEU A 53 19.47 -17.00 -4.64
N VAL A 54 20.56 -17.11 -3.89
CA VAL A 54 20.53 -17.22 -2.42
C VAL A 54 20.06 -15.92 -1.75
N GLU A 55 20.23 -14.79 -2.45
CA GLU A 55 19.83 -13.45 -2.03
C GLU A 55 18.30 -13.27 -1.97
N TYR A 56 17.55 -14.13 -2.65
CA TYR A 56 16.10 -14.06 -2.77
C TYR A 56 15.43 -15.34 -2.21
N PRO A 57 15.62 -15.69 -0.93
CA PRO A 57 15.11 -16.94 -0.39
C PRO A 57 13.59 -17.00 -0.46
N PHE A 58 13.02 -18.19 -0.64
CA PHE A 58 11.59 -18.39 -0.54
C PHE A 58 11.13 -18.22 0.92
N ASN A 59 10.06 -17.46 1.13
CA ASN A 59 9.34 -17.39 2.38
C ASN A 59 7.97 -18.04 2.20
N LEU A 60 7.69 -19.06 3.02
CA LEU A 60 6.39 -19.72 3.00
C LEU A 60 5.28 -18.75 3.37
N ASP A 61 5.51 -17.83 4.31
CA ASP A 61 4.48 -16.92 4.80
C ASP A 61 5.07 -15.71 5.55
N MET A 62 5.01 -14.51 4.93
CA MET A 62 5.45 -13.27 5.59
C MET A 62 4.69 -12.97 6.89
N ASN A 63 3.45 -13.47 7.00
CA ASN A 63 2.60 -13.21 8.15
C ASN A 63 2.96 -14.09 9.36
N SER A 64 3.99 -14.94 9.24
CA SER A 64 4.57 -15.74 10.34
C SER A 64 5.29 -14.91 11.41
N GLY A 65 5.56 -13.62 11.14
CA GLY A 65 6.40 -12.76 11.97
C GLY A 65 7.87 -12.71 11.53
N TYR A 66 8.24 -13.49 10.51
CA TYR A 66 9.55 -13.46 9.87
C TYR A 66 9.34 -13.13 8.38
N PRO A 67 9.36 -11.86 7.98
CA PRO A 67 8.92 -11.46 6.64
C PRO A 67 9.93 -11.76 5.55
N LEU A 68 11.22 -11.90 5.86
CA LEU A 68 12.30 -11.95 4.87
C LEU A 68 12.13 -13.08 3.83
N GLY A 69 12.32 -12.73 2.57
CA GLY A 69 12.21 -13.62 1.42
C GLY A 69 11.09 -13.23 0.46
N ILE A 70 10.97 -14.00 -0.62
CA ILE A 70 9.90 -13.88 -1.62
C ILE A 70 8.79 -14.87 -1.27
N ASP A 71 7.55 -14.38 -1.28
CA ASP A 71 6.36 -15.14 -0.93
C ASP A 71 5.21 -14.95 -1.92
N TRP A 72 4.11 -15.63 -1.63
CA TRP A 72 2.83 -15.37 -2.27
C TRP A 72 2.03 -14.31 -1.51
N LYS A 73 1.59 -13.30 -2.26
CA LYS A 73 0.74 -12.24 -1.70
C LYS A 73 -0.60 -12.79 -1.25
N GLN A 74 -1.00 -12.35 -0.06
CA GLN A 74 -2.33 -12.56 0.49
C GLN A 74 -3.09 -11.23 0.41
N GLN A 75 -4.34 -11.30 -0.02
CA GLN A 75 -5.12 -10.10 -0.37
C GLN A 75 -6.61 -10.29 -0.08
N THR A 76 -7.29 -9.18 0.18
CA THR A 76 -8.75 -9.15 0.19
C THR A 76 -9.27 -9.20 -1.25
N PRO A 77 -10.12 -10.16 -1.62
CA PRO A 77 -10.77 -10.16 -2.93
C PRO A 77 -11.56 -8.87 -3.14
N ILE A 78 -11.41 -8.25 -4.31
CA ILE A 78 -12.06 -6.97 -4.61
C ILE A 78 -13.59 -7.19 -4.71
N ALA A 79 -14.32 -6.71 -3.69
CA ALA A 79 -15.77 -6.56 -3.73
C ALA A 79 -16.12 -5.10 -4.05
N ARG A 80 -17.26 -4.85 -4.70
CA ARG A 80 -17.72 -3.48 -4.98
C ARG A 80 -17.91 -2.72 -3.66
N PRO A 81 -17.24 -1.59 -3.43
CA PRO A 81 -17.51 -0.77 -2.26
C PRO A 81 -18.82 0.00 -2.47
N ASN A 82 -19.79 -0.22 -1.58
CA ASN A 82 -20.90 0.72 -1.39
C ASN A 82 -20.52 1.64 -0.23
N LEU A 83 -20.10 2.87 -0.54
CA LEU A 83 -19.85 3.90 0.47
C LEU A 83 -21.03 4.87 0.49
N HIS A 84 -21.81 4.85 1.57
CA HIS A 84 -22.79 5.89 1.88
C HIS A 84 -22.24 6.75 3.01
N VAL A 85 -22.00 8.03 2.73
CA VAL A 85 -21.71 9.05 3.76
C VAL A 85 -22.88 10.02 3.77
N LEU A 86 -23.58 10.10 4.90
CA LEU A 86 -24.51 11.20 5.18
C LEU A 86 -23.99 11.96 6.39
N PRO A 87 -23.53 13.21 6.25
CA PRO A 87 -23.25 14.06 7.40
C PRO A 87 -24.59 14.52 8.02
N HIS A 88 -24.78 14.25 9.32
CA HIS A 88 -25.81 14.94 10.09
C HIS A 88 -25.14 15.96 11.02
N PRO A 89 -25.37 17.28 10.83
CA PRO A 89 -24.83 18.27 11.73
C PRO A 89 -25.46 18.12 13.13
N ASN A 90 -24.65 18.32 14.18
CA ASN A 90 -25.01 18.40 15.60
C ASN A 90 -25.42 17.09 16.31
N THR A 91 -24.75 15.98 16.03
CA THR A 91 -24.93 14.76 16.83
C THR A 91 -24.21 14.86 18.17
N MET A 92 -24.96 14.81 19.27
CA MET A 92 -24.42 14.71 20.63
C MET A 92 -24.15 13.24 20.97
N MET A 93 -22.93 12.89 21.38
CA MET A 93 -22.56 11.54 21.82
C MET A 93 -22.62 11.43 23.35
N ARG A 94 -23.24 10.36 23.86
CA ARG A 94 -23.46 10.15 25.32
C ARG A 94 -22.30 9.47 26.05
N LYS A 95 -21.42 8.79 25.32
CA LYS A 95 -20.31 8.01 25.89
C LYS A 95 -18.97 8.56 25.41
N GLU A 96 -18.62 8.22 24.18
CA GLU A 96 -17.29 8.46 23.64
C GLU A 96 -17.39 8.89 22.17
N VAL A 97 -16.37 9.63 21.73
CA VAL A 97 -16.14 9.95 20.32
C VAL A 97 -14.86 9.22 19.91
N ILE A 98 -14.97 8.30 18.95
CA ILE A 98 -13.83 7.56 18.40
C ILE A 98 -13.42 8.20 17.09
N LEU A 99 -12.18 8.70 17.02
CA LEU A 99 -11.61 9.22 15.77
C LEU A 99 -10.98 8.07 14.98
N SER A 100 -11.41 7.91 13.73
CA SER A 100 -10.90 6.87 12.81
C SER A 100 -10.74 7.43 11.39
N ALA A 101 -10.36 8.70 11.29
CA ALA A 101 -10.19 9.42 10.03
C ALA A 101 -8.79 9.21 9.40
N GLY A 102 -8.06 8.18 9.84
CA GLY A 102 -6.72 7.84 9.36
C GLY A 102 -5.63 8.81 9.81
N THR A 103 -4.39 8.56 9.35
CA THR A 103 -3.16 9.29 9.73
C THR A 103 -3.18 10.77 9.33
N ILE A 104 -3.97 11.14 8.32
CA ILE A 104 -4.12 12.53 7.88
C ILE A 104 -5.36 13.19 8.50
N GLY A 105 -6.52 12.53 8.44
CA GLY A 105 -7.79 13.14 8.88
C GLY A 105 -7.92 13.26 10.39
N THR A 106 -7.35 12.33 11.17
CA THR A 106 -7.40 12.37 12.65
C THR A 106 -6.65 13.57 13.23
N PRO A 107 -5.35 13.80 12.92
CA PRO A 107 -4.66 14.98 13.43
C PRO A 107 -5.28 16.29 12.92
N ASN A 108 -5.75 16.34 11.67
CA ASN A 108 -6.47 17.51 11.15
C ASN A 108 -7.73 17.82 11.98
N THR A 109 -8.51 16.79 12.32
CA THR A 109 -9.72 16.93 13.16
C THR A 109 -9.37 17.46 14.56
N LEU A 110 -8.30 16.97 15.17
CA LEU A 110 -7.84 17.42 16.49
C LEU A 110 -7.40 18.90 16.45
N ILE A 111 -6.60 19.29 15.46
CA ILE A 111 -6.13 20.68 15.30
C ILE A 111 -7.32 21.62 15.11
N HIS A 112 -8.28 21.27 14.24
CA HIS A 112 -9.52 22.04 14.07
C HIS A 112 -10.42 22.10 15.31
N SER A 113 -10.25 21.15 16.24
CA SER A 113 -10.95 21.12 17.53
C SER A 113 -10.19 21.87 18.64
N GLY A 114 -9.09 22.56 18.30
CA GLY A 114 -8.27 23.30 19.27
C GLY A 114 -7.30 22.43 20.08
N ILE A 115 -7.02 21.20 19.63
CA ILE A 115 -6.11 20.26 20.27
C ILE A 115 -4.87 20.11 19.37
N GLY A 116 -3.75 20.71 19.79
CA GLY A 116 -2.53 20.75 18.97
C GLY A 116 -1.47 21.69 19.54
N ASN A 117 -0.46 22.03 18.74
CA ASN A 117 0.56 23.01 19.12
C ASN A 117 -0.06 24.41 19.30
N SER A 118 0.11 25.01 20.48
CA SER A 118 -0.48 26.32 20.80
C SER A 118 -0.07 27.44 19.84
N THR A 119 1.18 27.46 19.37
CA THR A 119 1.69 28.47 18.45
C THR A 119 1.07 28.30 17.06
N THR A 120 1.00 27.06 16.57
CA THR A 120 0.33 26.75 15.29
C THR A 120 -1.14 27.14 15.34
N LEU A 121 -1.87 26.73 16.39
CA LEU A 121 -3.29 27.06 16.57
C LEU A 121 -3.54 28.57 16.57
N ALA A 122 -2.71 29.33 17.30
CA ALA A 122 -2.80 30.79 17.34
C ALA A 122 -2.56 31.41 15.95
N SER A 123 -1.58 30.91 15.18
CA SER A 123 -1.27 31.44 13.84
C SER A 123 -2.38 31.24 12.81
N ILE A 124 -3.23 30.22 12.98
CA ILE A 124 -4.36 29.92 12.10
C ILE A 124 -5.72 30.35 12.68
N GLY A 125 -5.72 31.09 13.79
CA GLY A 125 -6.92 31.67 14.40
C GLY A 125 -7.83 30.66 15.12
N ILE A 126 -7.29 29.51 15.54
CA ILE A 126 -8.06 28.49 16.28
C ILE A 126 -7.85 28.66 17.78
N LYS A 127 -8.95 28.68 18.54
CA LYS A 127 -8.91 28.76 20.00
C LYS A 127 -8.28 27.49 20.57
N LEU A 128 -7.25 27.66 21.39
CA LEU A 128 -6.63 26.57 22.15
C LEU A 128 -7.64 25.97 23.14
N VAL A 129 -7.89 24.67 23.01
CA VAL A 129 -8.61 23.84 23.99
C VAL A 129 -7.61 23.04 24.81
N TYR A 130 -6.62 22.43 24.15
CA TYR A 130 -5.57 21.64 24.82
C TYR A 130 -4.25 21.70 24.04
N ASN A 131 -3.15 22.02 24.73
CA ASN A 131 -1.83 22.10 24.10
C ASN A 131 -1.20 20.70 24.00
N LEU A 132 -1.18 20.14 22.81
CA LEU A 132 -0.58 18.84 22.51
C LEU A 132 0.30 18.97 21.25
N PRO A 133 1.57 19.39 21.40
CA PRO A 133 2.40 19.79 20.27
C PRO A 133 2.76 18.67 19.30
N LEU A 134 2.63 17.40 19.72
CA LEU A 134 2.90 16.23 18.88
C LEU A 134 1.71 15.84 17.97
N VAL A 135 0.56 16.52 18.07
CA VAL A 135 -0.55 16.27 17.13
C VAL A 135 -0.10 16.59 15.72
N GLY A 136 -0.23 15.59 14.85
CA GLY A 136 0.19 15.69 13.47
C GLY A 136 1.70 15.67 13.29
N GLN A 137 2.50 15.30 14.28
CA GLN A 137 3.95 15.06 14.12
C GLN A 137 4.22 13.56 13.94
N ASN A 138 5.47 13.20 13.63
CA ASN A 138 5.95 11.81 13.57
C ASN A 138 5.25 10.97 12.48
N LEU A 139 4.88 11.57 11.35
CA LEU A 139 4.30 10.84 10.22
C LEU A 139 5.41 10.06 9.51
N SER A 140 5.32 8.75 9.64
CA SER A 140 6.19 7.76 8.99
C SER A 140 5.45 7.15 7.80
N ASP A 141 6.11 7.09 6.64
CA ASP A 141 5.55 6.52 5.42
C ASP A 141 6.63 5.76 4.63
N TYR A 142 6.20 4.87 3.73
CA TYR A 142 7.10 4.11 2.87
C TYR A 142 7.32 4.87 1.56
N THR A 143 8.58 5.21 1.25
CA THR A 143 8.91 5.79 -0.05
C THR A 143 8.89 4.71 -1.13
N VAL A 144 8.22 4.97 -2.25
CA VAL A 144 8.09 4.02 -3.36
C VAL A 144 8.82 4.54 -4.60
N ALA A 145 9.74 3.73 -5.12
CA ALA A 145 10.37 3.91 -6.42
C ALA A 145 9.88 2.85 -7.41
N PHE A 146 9.89 3.20 -8.70
CA PHE A 146 9.38 2.36 -9.78
C PHE A 146 10.46 2.13 -10.82
N SER A 147 10.60 0.88 -11.27
CA SER A 147 11.43 0.54 -12.42
C SER A 147 10.61 -0.25 -13.44
N SER A 148 10.67 0.20 -14.69
CA SER A 148 9.99 -0.41 -15.85
C SER A 148 11.02 -1.14 -16.71
N PHE A 149 10.67 -2.34 -17.15
CA PHE A 149 11.46 -3.16 -18.05
C PHE A 149 10.62 -3.53 -19.27
N LEU A 150 11.19 -3.46 -20.47
CA LEU A 150 10.50 -3.96 -21.66
C LEU A 150 10.44 -5.49 -21.62
N VAL A 151 9.28 -6.04 -21.93
CA VAL A 151 9.05 -7.49 -21.88
C VAL A 151 8.50 -8.02 -23.20
N ASN A 152 8.94 -9.21 -23.57
CA ASN A 152 8.38 -9.98 -24.68
C ASN A 152 7.34 -10.97 -24.13
N LEU A 153 6.18 -10.44 -23.70
CA LEU A 153 5.08 -11.22 -23.12
C LEU A 153 3.77 -10.94 -23.84
N ASN A 154 2.87 -11.91 -23.89
CA ASN A 154 1.62 -11.75 -24.64
C ASN A 154 0.52 -11.03 -23.84
N HIS A 155 0.55 -11.12 -22.50
CA HIS A 155 -0.54 -10.66 -21.63
C HIS A 155 -0.02 -9.87 -20.41
N THR A 156 0.15 -8.57 -20.57
CA THR A 156 0.44 -7.62 -19.48
C THR A 156 -0.77 -6.72 -19.23
N TYR A 157 -0.87 -6.12 -18.05
CA TYR A 157 -2.05 -5.37 -17.61
C TYR A 157 -2.43 -4.19 -18.55
N GLU A 158 -1.46 -3.58 -19.22
CA GLU A 158 -1.66 -2.47 -20.16
C GLU A 158 -2.49 -2.87 -21.38
N THR A 159 -2.62 -4.17 -21.67
CA THR A 159 -3.44 -4.66 -22.78
C THR A 159 -4.90 -4.23 -22.58
N ALA A 160 -5.41 -4.30 -21.34
CA ALA A 160 -6.75 -3.85 -20.99
C ALA A 160 -6.92 -2.35 -21.23
N GLU A 161 -5.90 -1.55 -20.93
CA GLU A 161 -5.95 -0.11 -21.13
C GLU A 161 -5.93 0.30 -22.61
N ARG A 162 -5.13 -0.40 -23.42
CA ARG A 162 -4.93 -0.05 -24.83
C ARG A 162 -6.03 -0.61 -25.73
N ASN A 163 -6.81 -1.57 -25.24
CA ASN A 163 -7.86 -2.23 -26.01
C ASN A 163 -9.16 -2.28 -25.21
N ALA A 164 -10.06 -1.33 -25.51
CA ALA A 164 -11.35 -1.22 -24.85
C ALA A 164 -12.24 -2.47 -25.00
N ALA A 165 -12.16 -3.19 -26.12
CA ALA A 165 -12.90 -4.43 -26.30
C ALA A 165 -12.39 -5.52 -25.33
N PHE A 166 -11.07 -5.63 -25.18
CA PHE A 166 -10.46 -6.56 -24.22
C PHE A 166 -10.73 -6.16 -22.75
N ALA A 167 -10.80 -4.87 -22.43
CA ALA A 167 -11.24 -4.42 -21.10
C ALA A 167 -12.71 -4.80 -20.82
N ALA A 168 -13.59 -4.58 -21.79
CA ALA A 168 -15.01 -4.92 -21.67
C ALA A 168 -15.22 -6.44 -21.51
N GLU A 169 -14.45 -7.25 -22.23
CA GLU A 169 -14.46 -8.72 -22.08
C GLU A 169 -14.07 -9.16 -20.67
N GLN A 170 -12.97 -8.62 -20.11
CA GLN A 170 -12.54 -8.93 -18.75
C GLN A 170 -13.55 -8.46 -17.70
N LEU A 171 -14.17 -7.29 -17.90
CA LEU A 171 -15.23 -6.81 -17.02
C LEU A 171 -16.46 -7.73 -17.08
N ALA A 172 -16.89 -8.14 -18.26
CA ALA A 172 -18.01 -9.06 -18.43
C ALA A 172 -17.72 -10.42 -17.79
N GLN A 173 -16.49 -10.95 -17.92
CA GLN A 173 -16.06 -12.16 -17.22
C GLN A 173 -16.18 -12.00 -15.69
N TRP A 174 -15.69 -10.89 -15.15
CA TRP A 174 -15.74 -10.63 -13.71
C TRP A 174 -17.18 -10.43 -13.21
N GLU A 175 -18.05 -9.77 -13.96
CA GLU A 175 -19.45 -9.57 -13.58
C GLU A 175 -20.26 -10.87 -13.58
N THR A 176 -19.98 -11.77 -14.53
CA THR A 176 -20.72 -13.03 -14.71
C THR A 176 -20.22 -14.15 -13.79
N THR A 177 -18.90 -14.33 -13.71
CA THR A 177 -18.30 -15.49 -13.04
C THR A 177 -17.50 -15.14 -11.80
N ARG A 178 -17.20 -13.85 -11.57
CA ARG A 178 -16.27 -13.39 -10.53
C ARG A 178 -14.88 -14.02 -10.65
N THR A 179 -14.47 -14.32 -11.88
CA THR A 179 -13.12 -14.83 -12.22
C THR A 179 -12.39 -13.87 -13.16
N GLY A 180 -11.15 -14.21 -13.52
CA GLY A 180 -10.36 -13.47 -14.49
C GLY A 180 -9.44 -12.41 -13.84
N PRO A 181 -8.68 -11.67 -14.64
CA PRO A 181 -7.58 -10.82 -14.18
C PRO A 181 -8.00 -9.67 -13.24
N LEU A 182 -9.28 -9.27 -13.23
CA LEU A 182 -9.80 -8.22 -12.35
C LEU A 182 -10.00 -8.66 -10.89
N VAL A 183 -9.80 -9.94 -10.56
CA VAL A 183 -9.93 -10.44 -9.18
C VAL A 183 -8.68 -10.19 -8.33
N ASN A 184 -7.55 -9.89 -8.95
CA ASN A 184 -6.28 -9.65 -8.27
C ASN A 184 -6.08 -8.17 -7.93
N ALA A 185 -5.48 -7.93 -6.77
CA ALA A 185 -4.84 -6.64 -6.47
C ALA A 185 -3.42 -6.63 -7.03
N LEU A 186 -3.29 -6.37 -8.35
CA LEU A 186 -2.08 -6.02 -9.13
C LEU A 186 -0.83 -6.90 -9.08
N ARG A 187 -0.66 -7.75 -8.06
CA ARG A 187 0.60 -8.46 -7.76
C ARG A 187 0.27 -9.81 -7.15
N GLY A 188 0.92 -10.86 -7.61
CA GLY A 188 0.80 -12.19 -7.01
C GLY A 188 1.85 -12.48 -5.94
N GLN A 189 2.94 -11.70 -5.89
CA GLN A 189 4.13 -11.97 -5.08
C GLN A 189 4.75 -10.68 -4.56
N LEU A 190 5.43 -10.81 -3.42
CA LEU A 190 6.14 -9.74 -2.72
C LEU A 190 7.49 -10.29 -2.26
N GLY A 191 8.49 -9.43 -2.09
CA GLY A 191 9.80 -9.80 -1.55
C GLY A 191 10.22 -8.84 -0.46
N TRP A 192 10.35 -9.30 0.77
CA TRP A 192 10.88 -8.50 1.88
C TRP A 192 12.36 -8.79 2.04
N LEU A 193 13.20 -7.79 1.85
CA LEU A 193 14.64 -7.98 1.73
C LEU A 193 15.43 -7.02 2.62
N ARG A 194 16.66 -7.42 2.95
CA ARG A 194 17.64 -6.62 3.66
C ARG A 194 18.86 -6.43 2.78
N ILE A 195 19.54 -5.32 2.97
CA ILE A 195 20.89 -5.16 2.43
C ILE A 195 21.88 -5.95 3.31
N PRO A 196 23.04 -6.36 2.78
CA PRO A 196 24.05 -7.08 3.55
C PRO A 196 24.57 -6.27 4.74
N ASP A 197 24.80 -6.91 5.89
CA ASP A 197 25.29 -6.23 7.11
C ASP A 197 26.67 -5.55 6.96
N ASN A 198 27.43 -5.91 5.93
CA ASN A 198 28.72 -5.31 5.61
C ASN A 198 28.63 -4.15 4.60
N TYR A 199 27.43 -3.65 4.32
CA TYR A 199 27.24 -2.52 3.42
C TYR A 199 27.83 -1.24 4.02
N SER A 200 28.54 -0.45 3.21
CA SER A 200 29.36 0.69 3.68
C SER A 200 28.56 1.78 4.40
N MET A 201 27.23 1.83 4.24
CA MET A 201 26.40 2.79 4.97
C MET A 201 26.42 2.57 6.48
N PHE A 202 26.62 1.33 6.95
CA PHE A 202 26.63 1.02 8.38
C PHE A 202 27.92 1.46 9.10
N GLU A 203 28.93 1.89 8.35
CA GLU A 203 30.09 2.58 8.95
C GLU A 203 29.70 3.96 9.50
N ARG A 204 28.59 4.53 9.00
CA ARG A 204 28.15 5.90 9.30
C ARG A 204 26.79 5.97 9.99
N PHE A 205 25.95 4.96 9.80
CA PHE A 205 24.59 4.93 10.33
C PHE A 205 24.32 3.66 11.12
N LEU A 206 23.53 3.78 12.19
CA LEU A 206 22.97 2.62 12.87
C LEU A 206 21.91 1.96 11.97
N ASP A 207 21.71 0.64 12.13
CA ASP A 207 20.63 -0.08 11.46
C ASP A 207 19.27 0.55 11.84
N PRO A 208 18.53 1.12 10.87
CA PRO A 208 17.24 1.76 11.14
C PRO A 208 16.09 0.76 11.35
N ALA A 209 16.28 -0.52 11.02
CA ALA A 209 15.25 -1.53 11.16
C ALA A 209 14.85 -1.75 12.63
N ALA A 210 13.67 -2.32 12.84
CA ALA A 210 13.20 -2.61 14.20
C ALA A 210 13.99 -3.76 14.87
N GLY A 211 14.87 -4.44 14.14
CA GLY A 211 15.73 -5.52 14.61
C GLY A 211 16.38 -6.25 13.42
N PRO A 212 16.91 -7.47 13.63
CA PRO A 212 17.58 -8.23 12.57
C PRO A 212 16.62 -8.88 11.56
N ASN A 213 15.35 -9.08 11.94
CA ASN A 213 14.37 -9.82 11.15
C ASN A 213 13.49 -8.96 10.21
N PRO A 214 13.15 -7.70 10.53
CA PRO A 214 12.41 -6.84 9.61
C PRO A 214 13.22 -6.56 8.34
N ALA A 215 12.52 -6.44 7.22
CA ALA A 215 13.11 -6.01 5.97
C ALA A 215 13.41 -4.50 5.95
N TYR A 216 14.35 -4.13 5.10
CA TYR A 216 14.67 -2.73 4.80
C TYR A 216 13.78 -2.21 3.67
N TYR A 217 13.56 -3.07 2.68
CA TYR A 217 12.76 -2.75 1.53
C TYR A 217 11.89 -3.93 1.12
N GLU A 218 10.79 -3.58 0.47
CA GLU A 218 9.86 -4.48 -0.17
C GLU A 218 10.05 -4.36 -1.69
N LEU A 219 10.15 -5.52 -2.33
CA LEU A 219 10.23 -5.69 -3.77
C LEU A 219 8.89 -6.21 -4.28
N LEU A 220 8.29 -5.45 -5.18
CA LEU A 220 6.98 -5.77 -5.70
C LEU A 220 7.07 -6.08 -7.19
N PHE A 221 6.61 -7.27 -7.58
CA PHE A 221 6.56 -7.66 -8.98
C PHE A 221 5.16 -7.38 -9.56
N ALA A 222 5.09 -6.71 -10.72
CA ALA A 222 3.83 -6.52 -11.43
C ALA A 222 3.95 -6.94 -12.90
N ASN A 223 2.91 -7.62 -13.38
CA ASN A 223 2.75 -8.05 -14.75
C ASN A 223 2.27 -6.90 -15.68
N GLY A 224 2.88 -5.73 -15.55
CA GLY A 224 2.59 -4.52 -16.33
C GLY A 224 2.22 -3.29 -15.51
N ILE A 225 2.02 -2.17 -16.20
CA ILE A 225 1.43 -0.93 -15.68
C ILE A 225 -0.08 -1.14 -15.53
N LEU A 226 -0.63 -0.74 -14.37
CA LEU A 226 -2.04 -0.40 -14.27
C LEU A 226 -2.17 1.11 -14.07
N HIS A 227 -2.57 1.79 -15.13
CA HIS A 227 -3.09 3.13 -15.14
C HIS A 227 -4.61 3.05 -15.02
N VAL A 228 -5.14 3.41 -13.86
CA VAL A 228 -6.59 3.61 -13.71
C VAL A 228 -6.97 4.87 -14.53
N PRO A 229 -7.88 4.78 -15.52
CA PRO A 229 -8.26 5.91 -16.38
C PRO A 229 -8.66 7.15 -15.57
N ARG A 230 -8.24 8.34 -16.03
CA ARG A 230 -8.50 9.62 -15.34
C ARG A 230 -10.00 9.88 -15.19
N GLU A 231 -10.83 9.32 -16.09
CA GLU A 231 -12.29 9.45 -16.05
C GLU A 231 -12.94 8.72 -14.85
N LEU A 232 -12.34 7.62 -14.37
CA LEU A 232 -12.84 6.88 -13.19
C LEU A 232 -12.52 7.58 -11.85
N PHE A 233 -11.66 8.61 -11.85
CA PHE A 233 -11.33 9.41 -10.66
C PHE A 233 -12.07 10.75 -10.56
N GLN A 234 -12.94 11.08 -11.53
CA GLN A 234 -13.63 12.38 -11.54
C GLN A 234 -14.55 12.61 -10.32
N HIS A 235 -14.84 11.57 -9.52
CA HIS A 235 -15.61 11.70 -8.28
C HIS A 235 -14.78 11.58 -6.99
N ASN A 236 -13.47 11.31 -7.09
CA ASN A 236 -12.57 11.25 -5.94
C ASN A 236 -11.29 12.04 -6.24
N HIS A 237 -11.34 13.35 -6.01
CA HIS A 237 -10.21 14.30 -6.12
C HIS A 237 -9.03 14.02 -5.16
N ARG A 238 -8.95 12.85 -4.53
CA ARG A 238 -8.00 12.54 -3.43
C ARG A 238 -7.13 11.32 -3.65
N CYS A 239 -7.28 10.60 -4.77
CA CYS A 239 -6.39 9.51 -5.15
C CYS A 239 -5.70 9.84 -6.47
N HIS A 240 -4.50 10.40 -6.39
CA HIS A 240 -3.60 10.48 -7.53
C HIS A 240 -2.65 9.27 -7.48
N PHE A 241 -2.82 8.32 -8.41
CA PHE A 241 -1.70 7.42 -8.72
C PHE A 241 -0.55 8.28 -9.26
N PRO A 242 0.71 8.03 -8.85
CA PRO A 242 1.84 8.83 -9.30
C PRO A 242 1.87 8.86 -10.83
N HIS A 243 2.24 10.02 -11.38
CA HIS A 243 2.23 10.25 -12.83
C HIS A 243 3.30 9.36 -13.47
N PHE A 244 2.90 8.17 -13.91
CA PHE A 244 3.82 7.22 -14.53
C PHE A 244 4.24 7.75 -15.90
N LEU A 245 5.54 8.00 -16.08
CA LEU A 245 6.11 8.27 -17.39
C LEU A 245 5.80 7.07 -18.31
N ARG A 246 5.13 7.35 -19.43
CA ARG A 246 4.93 6.37 -20.51
C ARG A 246 6.19 6.35 -21.36
N LEU A 247 6.68 5.17 -21.74
CA LEU A 247 7.60 5.08 -22.88
C LEU A 247 6.91 5.50 -24.20
N GLY A 248 5.57 5.51 -24.23
CA GLY A 248 4.76 6.16 -25.28
C GLY A 248 4.79 5.47 -26.65
N ASP A 249 5.49 4.34 -26.75
CA ASP A 249 5.88 3.69 -28.01
C ASP A 249 5.12 2.40 -28.31
N GLY A 250 4.10 2.06 -27.51
CA GLY A 250 3.27 0.87 -27.69
C GLY A 250 3.92 -0.45 -27.27
N ARG A 251 5.16 -0.44 -26.75
CA ARG A 251 5.82 -1.65 -26.23
C ARG A 251 5.23 -2.09 -24.89
N LYS A 252 5.45 -3.35 -24.52
CA LYS A 252 4.94 -3.96 -23.29
C LYS A 252 5.98 -3.85 -22.19
N GLU A 253 5.53 -3.62 -20.97
CA GLU A 253 6.39 -3.42 -19.81
C GLU A 253 6.11 -4.47 -18.73
N GLY A 254 7.14 -4.88 -18.01
CA GLY A 254 7.06 -5.46 -16.69
C GLY A 254 7.55 -4.41 -15.69
N ARG A 255 7.05 -4.44 -14.46
CA ARG A 255 7.49 -3.49 -13.43
C ARG A 255 7.95 -4.17 -12.17
N MET A 256 9.01 -3.58 -11.63
CA MET A 256 9.50 -3.85 -10.30
C MET A 256 9.36 -2.57 -9.49
N TYR A 257 8.80 -2.68 -8.30
CA TYR A 257 8.63 -1.56 -7.40
C TYR A 257 9.47 -1.82 -6.18
N TYR A 258 10.07 -0.75 -5.69
CA TYR A 258 10.90 -0.74 -4.51
C TYR A 258 10.19 0.14 -3.49
N CYS A 259 9.72 -0.43 -2.39
CA CYS A 259 9.19 0.34 -1.27
C CYS A 259 10.18 0.25 -0.13
N ARG A 260 10.57 1.38 0.45
CA ARG A 260 11.46 1.41 1.60
C ARG A 260 10.72 1.91 2.82
N GLY A 261 10.88 1.21 3.94
CA GLY A 261 10.32 1.65 5.22
C GLY A 261 11.03 2.90 5.76
N PRO A 262 10.33 3.72 6.55
CA PRO A 262 10.89 4.95 7.10
C PRO A 262 12.00 4.64 8.10
N ASN A 263 13.05 5.46 8.13
CA ASN A 263 14.03 5.43 9.21
C ASN A 263 13.42 6.06 10.47
N LYS A 264 13.61 5.42 11.62
CA LYS A 264 13.05 5.83 12.92
C LYS A 264 13.39 7.25 13.36
N GLU A 265 14.39 7.89 12.75
CA GLU A 265 14.98 9.11 13.29
C GLU A 265 14.46 10.41 12.66
N GLN A 266 13.71 10.40 11.55
CA GLN A 266 13.54 11.65 10.76
C GLN A 266 12.17 11.95 10.15
N ALA A 267 11.11 11.27 10.55
CA ALA A 267 9.75 11.60 10.08
C ALA A 267 9.12 12.77 10.88
N ASN A 268 9.80 13.93 10.98
CA ASN A 268 9.27 15.14 11.62
C ASN A 268 8.39 15.92 10.64
N THR A 269 7.21 15.38 10.40
CA THR A 269 6.33 15.82 9.33
C THR A 269 5.02 16.28 9.93
N VAL A 270 4.53 17.43 9.45
CA VAL A 270 3.34 18.08 9.99
C VAL A 270 2.23 18.08 8.96
N PRO A 271 1.16 17.28 9.11
CA PRO A 271 -0.18 17.68 8.71
C PRO A 271 -0.52 19.01 9.40
N THR A 272 -0.08 20.12 8.80
CA THR A 272 -0.49 21.46 9.22
C THR A 272 -1.74 21.83 8.44
N VAL A 273 -2.54 22.71 9.04
CA VAL A 273 -3.78 23.17 8.42
C VAL A 273 -3.50 24.46 7.67
N ASN A 274 -4.04 24.58 6.46
CA ASN A 274 -4.02 25.83 5.70
C ASN A 274 -5.18 26.76 6.15
N GLY A 275 -5.07 27.31 7.35
CA GLY A 275 -6.05 28.24 7.93
C GLY A 275 -7.15 27.56 8.77
N SER A 276 -8.24 28.28 9.06
CA SER A 276 -9.32 27.77 9.93
C SER A 276 -10.39 26.97 9.19
N ASN A 277 -10.37 26.95 7.87
CA ASN A 277 -11.37 26.29 7.03
C ASN A 277 -11.15 24.76 7.02
N THR A 278 -12.10 24.00 7.57
CA THR A 278 -12.06 22.53 7.62
C THR A 278 -12.15 21.85 6.25
N LEU A 279 -12.49 22.60 5.20
CA LEU A 279 -12.53 22.12 3.81
C LEU A 279 -11.24 22.41 3.04
N SER A 280 -10.29 23.14 3.64
CA SER A 280 -8.99 23.36 3.02
C SER A 280 -8.17 22.07 3.02
N ASP A 281 -7.33 21.91 2.00
CA ASP A 281 -6.37 20.80 1.96
C ASP A 281 -5.31 21.01 3.06
N PRO A 282 -5.00 19.98 3.86
CA PRO A 282 -3.92 20.06 4.82
C PRO A 282 -2.58 20.12 4.07
N LEU A 283 -1.62 20.83 4.65
CA LEU A 283 -0.22 20.76 4.26
C LEU A 283 0.33 19.42 4.75
N ILE A 284 0.78 18.57 3.83
CA ILE A 284 1.37 17.27 4.13
C ILE A 284 2.76 17.28 3.51
N ASP A 285 3.77 17.31 4.36
CA ASP A 285 5.16 17.17 3.95
C ASP A 285 5.71 15.89 4.58
N PRO A 286 5.95 14.81 3.84
CA PRO A 286 6.46 13.55 4.37
C PRO A 286 8.01 13.50 4.50
N ASN A 287 8.75 14.55 4.11
CA ASN A 287 10.24 14.59 4.12
C ASN A 287 10.90 13.37 3.46
N HIS A 288 10.37 12.89 2.34
CA HIS A 288 10.96 11.75 1.65
C HIS A 288 12.38 12.06 1.15
N LEU A 289 13.32 11.12 1.38
CA LEU A 289 14.70 11.20 0.91
C LEU A 289 15.49 12.41 1.47
N ASP A 290 15.10 12.92 2.64
CA ASP A 290 15.75 14.06 3.32
C ASP A 290 17.01 13.66 4.12
N SER A 291 17.43 12.39 4.02
CA SER A 291 18.57 11.85 4.74
C SER A 291 19.48 11.03 3.82
N GLU A 292 20.79 11.05 4.08
CA GLU A 292 21.74 10.28 3.29
C GLU A 292 21.51 8.77 3.42
N ILE A 293 21.03 8.31 4.58
CA ILE A 293 20.70 6.91 4.77
C ILE A 293 19.50 6.53 3.89
N ASP A 294 18.59 7.45 3.53
CA ASP A 294 17.40 7.22 2.69
C ASP A 294 17.68 7.18 1.18
N LEU A 295 18.72 7.88 0.72
CA LEU A 295 19.20 7.92 -0.68
C LEU A 295 19.91 6.63 -1.10
#